data_AF-A0A3C0FF06-F1
#
_entry.id   AF-A0A3C0FF06-F1
#
_cell.length_a   1.000
_cell.length_b   1.000
_cell.length_c   1.000
_cell.angle_alpha   90.00
_cell.angle_beta   90.00
_cell.angle_gamma   90.00
#
_symmetry.space_group_name_H-M   'P 1'
#
loop_
_entity.id
_entity.type
_entity.pdbx_description
1 polymer ?
#
loop_
_entity_poly.entity_id
_entity_poly.type
_entity_poly.pdbx_seq_one_letter_code
_entity_poly.pdbx_strand_id
1 'polypeptide(L)'
;MHTIRTSSALQGYTSFPYALQVFSIDRQTTNLGEKSLRRETAYGVTRLSPQQAGPERLLQLVRGHRKTENRVHWVRDVTFDADRSQVRTCAGRRTLTSLRNLAISL
;
A
#
# COMPACT_ATOMS: atom_id res chain seq x y z
N MET A 1 9.10 -3.34 -14.14
CA MET A 1 9.50 -1.92 -14.37
C MET A 1 8.38 -1.00 -13.90
N HIS A 2 8.69 0.09 -13.18
CA HIS A 2 7.69 1.07 -12.74
C HIS A 2 7.97 2.42 -13.38
N THR A 3 6.98 2.99 -14.06
CA THR A 3 7.06 4.35 -14.61
C THR A 3 6.04 5.22 -13.88
N ILE A 4 6.46 6.38 -13.40
CA ILE A 4 5.59 7.34 -12.72
C ILE A 4 5.47 8.63 -13.53
N ARG A 5 4.26 9.18 -13.62
CA ARG A 5 3.98 10.51 -14.16
C ARG A 5 3.28 11.34 -13.10
N THR A 6 3.63 12.62 -12.98
CA THR A 6 3.09 13.55 -11.98
C THR A 6 2.55 14.79 -12.66
N SER A 7 1.49 15.39 -12.10
CA SER A 7 0.93 16.65 -12.58
C SER A 7 0.30 17.44 -11.44
N SER A 8 0.42 18.78 -11.49
CA SER A 8 -0.30 19.71 -10.61
C SER A 8 -1.56 20.29 -11.27
N ALA A 9 -1.84 19.95 -12.53
CA ALA A 9 -2.91 20.59 -13.31
C ALA A 9 -4.33 20.36 -12.75
N LEU A 10 -4.52 19.33 -11.91
CA LEU A 10 -5.82 19.03 -11.28
C LEU A 10 -6.03 19.71 -9.92
N GLN A 11 -5.11 20.57 -9.48
CA GLN A 11 -5.30 21.34 -8.25
C GLN A 11 -6.58 22.20 -8.34
N GLY A 12 -7.46 22.08 -7.34
CA GLY A 12 -8.75 22.78 -7.32
C GLY A 12 -9.89 22.10 -8.10
N TYR A 13 -9.59 21.06 -8.89
CA TYR A 13 -10.59 20.30 -9.66
C TYR A 13 -11.00 18.98 -9.01
N THR A 14 -10.32 18.56 -7.94
CA THR A 14 -10.65 17.33 -7.21
C THR A 14 -11.46 17.64 -5.96
N SER A 15 -12.36 16.74 -5.56
CA SER A 15 -13.05 16.80 -4.25
C SER A 15 -12.14 16.51 -3.06
N PHE A 16 -10.90 16.06 -3.28
CA PHE A 16 -9.95 15.80 -2.22
C PHE A 16 -9.37 17.12 -1.69
N PRO A 17 -9.62 17.48 -0.42
CA PRO A 17 -9.10 18.72 0.14
C PRO A 17 -7.57 18.66 0.15
N TYR A 18 -6.94 19.77 -0.22
CA TYR A 18 -5.49 19.93 -0.26
C TYR A 18 -4.75 19.14 -1.35
N ALA A 19 -5.41 18.66 -2.40
CA ALA A 19 -4.74 18.06 -3.54
C ALA A 19 -3.79 19.07 -4.23
N LEU A 20 -2.47 18.86 -4.10
CA LEU A 20 -1.44 19.69 -4.75
C LEU A 20 -0.82 18.98 -5.96
N GLN A 21 -0.83 17.65 -5.98
CA GLN A 21 -0.38 16.85 -7.13
C GLN A 21 -1.21 15.59 -7.29
N VAL A 22 -1.30 15.14 -8.54
CA VAL A 22 -1.80 13.83 -8.92
C VAL A 22 -0.69 13.04 -9.60
N PHE A 23 -0.78 11.72 -9.58
CA PHE A 23 0.20 10.87 -10.25
C PHE A 23 -0.42 9.57 -10.77
N SER A 24 0.22 9.00 -11.78
CA SER A 24 -0.05 7.65 -12.25
C SER A 24 1.21 6.81 -12.21
N ILE A 25 1.08 5.54 -11.81
CA ILE A 25 2.15 4.55 -11.76
C ILE A 25 1.77 3.38 -12.64
N ASP A 26 2.51 3.20 -13.72
CA ASP A 26 2.45 2.01 -14.55
C ASP A 26 3.38 0.96 -13.95
N ARG A 27 2.85 -0.22 -13.66
CA ARG A 27 3.58 -1.36 -13.13
C ARG A 27 3.45 -2.55 -14.06
N GLN A 28 4.59 -3.19 -14.30
CA GLN A 28 4.67 -4.49 -14.94
C GLN A 28 5.26 -5.49 -13.95
N THR A 29 4.49 -6.55 -13.69
CA THR A 29 4.88 -7.66 -12.80
C THR A 29 4.83 -8.94 -13.60
N THR A 30 5.85 -9.78 -13.46
CA THR A 30 5.88 -11.11 -14.07
C THR A 30 5.62 -12.13 -12.98
N ASN A 31 4.59 -12.96 -13.15
CA ASN A 31 4.40 -14.13 -12.30
C ASN A 31 5.36 -15.23 -12.76
N LEU A 32 6.33 -15.60 -11.92
CA LEU A 32 7.31 -16.63 -12.26
C LEU A 32 6.67 -17.99 -12.54
N GLY A 33 5.54 -18.31 -11.90
CA GLY A 33 4.83 -19.59 -12.09
C GLY A 33 4.04 -19.69 -13.40
N GLU A 34 3.43 -18.59 -13.85
CA GLU A 34 2.53 -18.59 -15.02
C GLU A 34 3.18 -18.06 -16.30
N LYS A 35 4.41 -17.52 -16.21
CA LYS A 35 5.07 -16.74 -17.28
C LYS A 35 4.18 -15.62 -17.85
N SER A 36 3.18 -15.17 -17.08
CA SER A 36 2.23 -14.15 -17.49
C SER A 36 2.75 -12.76 -17.08
N LEU A 37 2.68 -11.81 -18.02
CA LEU A 37 3.00 -10.40 -17.77
C LEU A 37 1.72 -9.68 -17.38
N ARG A 38 1.65 -9.22 -16.12
CA ARG A 38 0.54 -8.38 -15.64
C ARG A 38 0.95 -6.92 -15.73
N ARG A 39 0.15 -6.12 -16.44
CA ARG A 39 0.28 -4.65 -16.50
C ARG A 39 -0.88 -4.02 -15.76
N GLU A 40 -0.58 -3.08 -14.86
CA GLU A 40 -1.60 -2.32 -14.14
C GLU A 40 -1.17 -0.86 -14.05
N THR A 41 -2.15 0.05 -14.06
CA THR A 41 -1.92 1.48 -13.79
C THR A 41 -2.63 1.82 -12.49
N ALA A 42 -1.89 2.43 -11.56
CA ALA A 42 -2.44 2.94 -10.31
C ALA A 42 -2.44 4.47 -10.34
N TYR A 43 -3.53 5.09 -9.89
CA TYR A 43 -3.63 6.55 -9.78
C TYR A 43 -3.56 6.97 -8.31
N GLY A 44 -3.06 8.17 -8.06
CA GLY A 44 -2.97 8.72 -6.72
C GLY A 44 -3.09 10.23 -6.69
N VAL A 45 -3.50 10.74 -5.53
CA VAL A 45 -3.60 12.15 -5.19
C VAL A 45 -2.74 12.38 -3.95
N THR A 46 -2.07 13.54 -3.88
CA THR A 46 -1.26 13.89 -2.71
C THR A 46 -1.35 15.38 -2.39
N ARG A 47 -1.20 15.68 -1.10
CA ARG A 47 -1.01 17.04 -0.59
C ARG A 47 0.42 17.55 -0.75
N LEU A 48 1.38 16.69 -1.06
CA LEU A 48 2.76 17.11 -1.25
C LEU A 48 2.88 17.92 -2.54
N SER A 49 3.55 19.08 -2.49
CA SER A 49 3.84 19.88 -3.69
C SER A 49 4.98 19.24 -4.52
N PRO A 50 5.16 19.62 -5.80
CA PRO A 50 6.26 19.10 -6.63
C PRO A 50 7.64 19.31 -6.01
N GLN A 51 7.81 20.40 -5.25
CA GLN A 51 9.04 20.72 -4.52
C GLN A 51 9.26 19.80 -3.31
N GLN A 52 8.18 19.39 -2.62
CA GLN A 52 8.25 18.48 -1.47
C GLN A 52 8.41 17.02 -1.90
N ALA A 53 7.78 16.63 -3.00
CA ALA A 53 7.85 15.28 -3.53
C ALA A 53 7.70 15.27 -5.06
N GLY A 54 8.85 15.20 -5.74
CA GLY A 54 8.91 14.88 -7.16
C GLY A 54 8.62 13.39 -7.45
N PRO A 55 8.66 12.99 -8.73
CA PRO A 55 8.26 11.65 -9.17
C PRO A 55 8.99 10.51 -8.43
N GLU A 56 10.31 10.59 -8.28
CA GLU A 56 11.09 9.55 -7.60
C GLU A 56 10.73 9.41 -6.13
N ARG A 57 10.56 10.54 -5.44
CA ARG A 57 10.17 10.56 -4.03
C ARG A 57 8.77 9.99 -3.82
N LEU A 58 7.82 10.35 -4.69
CA LEU A 58 6.47 9.76 -4.66
C LEU A 58 6.50 8.25 -4.89
N LEU A 59 7.30 7.78 -5.84
CA LEU A 59 7.46 6.34 -6.07
C LEU A 59 8.05 5.62 -4.85
N GLN A 60 9.03 6.22 -4.16
CA GLN A 60 9.57 5.68 -2.91
C GLN A 60 8.52 5.63 -1.80
N LEU A 61 7.74 6.70 -1.61
CA LEU A 61 6.68 6.76 -0.61
C LEU A 61 5.59 5.70 -0.86
N VAL A 62 5.13 5.57 -2.10
CA VAL A 62 4.15 4.54 -2.48
C VAL A 62 4.69 3.14 -2.23
N ARG A 63 5.96 2.88 -2.57
CA ARG A 63 6.61 1.59 -2.26
C ARG A 63 6.73 1.35 -0.76
N GLY A 64 7.10 2.35 0.02
CA GLY A 64 7.20 2.26 1.48
C GLY A 64 5.86 1.96 2.15
N HIS A 65 4.79 2.63 1.69
CA HIS A 65 3.44 2.35 2.16
C HIS A 65 3.04 0.89 1.88
N ARG A 66 3.26 0.40 0.65
CA ARG A 66 2.97 -1.01 0.29
C ARG A 66 3.81 -2.02 1.07
N LYS A 67 5.07 -1.71 1.38
CA LYS A 67 5.91 -2.61 2.20
C LYS A 67 5.32 -2.84 3.58
N THR A 68 4.61 -1.85 4.15
CA THR A 68 3.97 -1.98 5.46
C THR A 68 2.84 -3.01 5.41
N GLU A 69 1.98 -2.91 4.39
CA GLU A 69 0.92 -3.89 4.12
C GLU A 69 1.52 -5.27 3.88
N ASN A 70 2.45 -5.40 2.93
CA ASN A 70 3.07 -6.70 2.62
C ASN A 70 3.82 -7.33 3.79
N ARG A 71 4.49 -6.56 4.65
CA ARG A 71 5.27 -7.14 5.77
C ARG A 71 4.40 -7.50 6.96
N VAL A 72 3.49 -6.61 7.35
CA VAL A 72 2.67 -6.80 8.56
C VAL A 72 1.51 -7.73 8.27
N HIS A 73 0.79 -7.54 7.16
CA HIS A 73 -0.36 -8.41 6.83
C HIS A 73 0.10 -9.81 6.48
N TRP A 74 1.17 -9.99 5.70
CA TRP A 74 1.62 -11.33 5.36
C TRP A 74 1.99 -12.16 6.60
N VAL A 75 2.74 -11.58 7.55
CA VAL A 75 3.08 -12.29 8.79
C VAL A 75 1.81 -12.60 9.61
N ARG A 76 0.90 -11.64 9.70
CA ARG A 76 -0.37 -11.82 10.42
C ARG A 76 -1.25 -12.91 9.81
N ASP A 77 -1.40 -12.92 8.49
CA ASP A 77 -2.40 -13.73 7.82
C ASP A 77 -1.84 -15.10 7.43
N VAL A 78 -0.55 -15.19 7.11
CA VAL A 78 0.12 -16.43 6.71
C VAL A 78 0.84 -17.08 7.89
N THR A 79 1.69 -16.35 8.61
CA THR A 79 2.49 -16.94 9.72
C THR A 79 1.63 -17.19 10.95
N PHE A 80 0.76 -16.23 11.33
CA PHE A 80 -0.15 -16.39 12.47
C PHE A 80 -1.52 -16.97 12.12
N ASP A 81 -1.71 -17.32 10.83
CA ASP A 81 -2.93 -17.91 10.27
C ASP A 81 -4.21 -17.17 10.72
N ALA A 82 -4.13 -15.84 10.82
CA ALA A 82 -5.20 -15.05 11.40
C ALA A 82 -6.50 -15.20 10.61
N ASP A 83 -6.42 -15.32 9.29
CA ASP A 83 -7.57 -15.47 8.39
C ASP A 83 -8.34 -16.77 8.62
N ARG A 84 -7.65 -17.87 8.95
CA ARG A 84 -8.29 -19.17 9.23
C ARG A 84 -8.66 -19.36 10.70
N SER A 85 -8.36 -18.39 11.57
CA SER A 85 -8.63 -18.50 13.00
C SER A 85 -10.13 -18.51 13.32
N GLN A 86 -10.59 -19.61 13.94
CA GLN A 86 -11.98 -19.82 14.36
C GLN A 86 -12.26 -19.47 15.83
N VAL A 87 -11.39 -18.69 16.49
CA VAL A 87 -11.66 -18.26 17.86
C VAL A 87 -12.85 -17.29 17.86
N ARG A 88 -13.98 -17.70 18.45
CA ARG A 88 -15.23 -16.91 18.47
C ARG A 88 -15.76 -16.60 19.86
N THR A 89 -15.13 -17.15 20.90
CA THR A 89 -15.64 -17.05 22.28
C THR A 89 -15.14 -15.79 22.99
N CYS A 90 -16.07 -15.06 23.62
CA CYS A 90 -15.81 -13.88 24.45
C CYS A 90 -14.87 -12.87 23.76
N ALA A 91 -13.93 -12.27 24.51
CA ALA A 91 -12.93 -11.33 23.98
C ALA A 91 -11.79 -12.02 23.19
N GLY A 92 -11.88 -13.32 22.91
CA GLY A 92 -10.77 -14.13 22.37
C GLY A 92 -10.19 -13.61 21.05
N ARG A 93 -11.02 -13.09 20.13
CA ARG A 93 -10.51 -12.47 18.90
C ARG A 93 -9.65 -11.25 19.18
N ARG A 94 -10.07 -10.41 20.12
CA ARG A 94 -9.35 -9.17 20.47
C ARG A 94 -8.06 -9.50 21.19
N THR A 95 -8.10 -10.39 22.18
CA THR A 95 -6.91 -10.85 22.91
C THR A 95 -5.88 -11.45 21.96
N LEU A 96 -6.28 -12.35 21.06
CA LEU A 96 -5.37 -12.97 20.09
C LEU A 96 -4.82 -11.96 19.08
N THR A 97 -5.64 -10.98 18.66
CA THR A 97 -5.17 -9.87 17.81
C THR A 97 -4.09 -9.03 18.51
N SER A 98 -4.31 -8.69 19.79
CA SER A 98 -3.33 -7.93 20.57
C SER A 98 -2.02 -8.69 20.77
N LEU A 99 -2.08 -9.98 21.06
CA LEU A 99 -0.89 -10.83 21.22
C LEU A 99 -0.09 -10.95 19.91
N ARG A 100 -0.77 -11.14 18.77
CA ARG A 100 -0.12 -11.18 17.44
C ARG A 100 0.53 -9.85 17.11
N ASN A 101 -0.17 -8.73 17.31
CA ASN A 101 0.38 -7.40 17.06
C ASN A 101 1.62 -7.13 17.95
N LEU A 102 1.59 -7.54 19.23
CA LEU A 102 2.74 -7.46 20.12
C LEU A 102 3.92 -8.26 19.55
N ALA A 103 3.70 -9.52 19.16
CA ALA A 103 4.75 -10.38 18.61
C ALA A 103 5.35 -9.85 17.29
N ILE A 104 4.55 -9.19 16.44
CA ILE A 104 5.04 -8.56 15.20
C ILE A 104 5.86 -7.29 15.49
N SER A 105 5.61 -6.63 16.62
CA SER A 105 6.26 -5.37 17.00
C SER A 105 7.58 -5.53 17.77
N LEU A 106 7.89 -6.74 18.26
CA LEU A 106 9.17 -7.11 18.89
C LEU A 106 10.23 -7.42 17.82
#